data_AF-A0A1T5JT72-F1
#
_entry.id   AF-A0A1T5JT72-F1
#
_cell.length_a   1.000
_cell.length_b   1.000
_cell.length_c   1.000
_cell.angle_alpha   90.00
_cell.angle_beta   90.00
_cell.angle_gamma   90.00
#
_symmetry.space_group_name_H-M   'P 1'
#
loop_
_entity.id
_entity.type
_entity.pdbx_description
1 polymer ?
#
loop_
_entity_poly.entity_id
_entity_poly.type
_entity_poly.pdbx_seq_one_letter_code
_entity_poly.pdbx_strand_id
1 'polypeptide(L)'
;MLNVSAEVQVLRLSTEKIIELIHQTRNDLITSHLEDDAIQAYFNSHFHLDKVSAIKVEFLKRDLKELLSTPIDLVHYAAAIKEIKEFNNVTLISNHHQTFMQEIDTLFKKYIF
;
A
#
# COMPACT_ATOMS: atom_id res chain seq x y z
N MET A 1 10.94 -40.72 -29.52
CA MET A 1 11.40 -39.36 -29.16
C MET A 1 10.19 -38.59 -28.69
N LEU A 2 10.06 -38.38 -27.37
CA LEU A 2 8.97 -37.60 -26.80
C LEU A 2 9.31 -36.12 -26.97
N ASN A 3 8.53 -35.43 -27.78
CA ASN A 3 8.62 -33.99 -27.97
C ASN A 3 8.01 -33.30 -26.73
N VAL A 4 8.77 -33.26 -25.64
CA VAL A 4 8.38 -32.55 -24.41
C VAL A 4 8.77 -31.08 -24.57
N SER A 5 8.21 -30.45 -25.59
CA SER A 5 8.10 -28.99 -25.69
C SER A 5 6.68 -28.64 -25.29
N ALA A 6 6.24 -29.14 -24.13
CA ALA A 6 5.15 -28.51 -23.42
C ALA A 6 5.70 -27.15 -22.98
N GLU A 7 5.57 -26.17 -23.87
CA GLU A 7 5.72 -24.76 -23.54
C GLU A 7 4.76 -24.47 -22.39
N VAL A 8 5.26 -24.62 -21.17
CA VAL A 8 4.69 -23.91 -20.03
C VAL A 8 5.04 -22.45 -20.30
N GLN A 9 4.23 -21.80 -21.14
CA GLN A 9 4.15 -20.35 -21.14
C GLN A 9 3.66 -19.98 -19.75
N VAL A 10 4.62 -19.75 -18.84
CA VAL A 10 4.35 -19.13 -17.56
C VAL A 10 3.73 -17.79 -17.92
N LEU A 11 2.42 -17.66 -17.75
CA LEU A 11 1.69 -16.41 -17.95
C LEU A 11 2.39 -15.36 -17.09
N ARG A 12 3.15 -14.48 -17.74
CA ARG A 12 3.79 -13.34 -17.08
C ARG A 12 2.70 -12.35 -16.71
N LEU A 13 2.73 -11.86 -15.48
CA LEU A 13 1.85 -10.81 -15.01
C LEU A 13 2.02 -9.59 -15.89
N SER A 14 0.89 -9.04 -16.37
CA SER A 14 0.91 -7.77 -17.08
C SER A 14 1.22 -6.63 -16.11
N THR A 15 1.76 -5.53 -16.63
CA THR A 15 2.08 -4.36 -15.80
C THR A 15 0.81 -3.81 -15.14
N GLU A 16 -0.30 -3.82 -15.87
CA GLU A 16 -1.63 -3.41 -15.40
C GLU A 16 -2.06 -4.24 -14.20
N LYS A 17 -1.85 -5.57 -14.25
CA LYS A 17 -2.22 -6.44 -13.14
C LYS A 17 -1.39 -6.20 -11.88
N ILE A 18 -0.12 -5.86 -12.06
CA ILE A 18 0.78 -5.50 -10.96
C ILE A 18 0.31 -4.18 -10.33
N ILE A 19 -0.05 -3.19 -11.14
CA ILE A 19 -0.58 -1.90 -10.66
C ILE A 19 -1.89 -2.10 -9.90
N GLU A 20 -2.81 -2.93 -10.41
CA GLU A 20 -4.04 -3.28 -9.69
C GLU A 20 -3.76 -3.91 -8.33
N LEU A 21 -2.78 -4.81 -8.25
CA LEU A 21 -2.41 -5.47 -6.99
C LEU A 21 -1.84 -4.45 -5.98
N ILE A 22 -0.94 -3.57 -6.42
CA ILE A 22 -0.39 -2.50 -5.59
C ILE A 22 -1.50 -1.57 -5.11
N HIS A 23 -2.42 -1.20 -5.99
CA HIS A 23 -3.58 -0.39 -5.66
C HIS A 23 -4.47 -1.06 -4.60
N GLN A 24 -4.76 -2.36 -4.76
CA GLN A 24 -5.52 -3.12 -3.78
C GLN A 24 -4.81 -3.16 -2.42
N THR A 25 -3.52 -3.51 -2.38
CA THR A 25 -2.74 -3.59 -1.14
C THR A 25 -2.66 -2.24 -0.41
N ARG A 26 -2.46 -1.14 -1.14
CA ARG A 26 -2.51 0.21 -0.56
C ARG A 26 -3.88 0.50 0.04
N ASN A 27 -4.94 0.19 -0.69
CA ASN A 27 -6.30 0.50 -0.26
C ASN A 27 -6.74 -0.37 0.93
N ASP A 28 -6.29 -1.62 1.01
CA ASP A 28 -6.52 -2.50 2.16
C ASP A 28 -5.85 -1.92 3.42
N LEU A 29 -4.61 -1.46 3.29
CA LEU A 29 -3.89 -0.79 4.38
C LEU A 29 -4.60 0.48 4.84
N ILE A 30 -5.01 1.36 3.91
CA ILE A 30 -5.73 2.59 4.26
C ILE A 30 -7.05 2.26 4.97
N THR A 31 -7.78 1.27 4.45
CA THR A 31 -9.05 0.82 5.05
C THR A 31 -8.83 0.35 6.49
N SER A 32 -7.76 -0.40 6.76
CA SER A 32 -7.44 -0.85 8.13
C SER A 32 -7.20 0.31 9.10
N HIS A 33 -6.68 1.45 8.62
CA HIS A 33 -6.53 2.66 9.43
C HIS A 33 -7.84 3.43 9.63
N LEU A 34 -8.87 3.18 8.83
CA LEU A 34 -10.19 3.79 8.97
C LEU A 34 -11.10 3.03 9.95
N GLU A 35 -10.67 1.85 10.41
CA GLU A 35 -11.36 1.09 11.46
C GLU A 35 -11.32 1.83 12.81
N ASP A 36 -12.25 1.47 13.68
CA ASP A 36 -12.37 2.10 15.00
C ASP A 36 -11.06 1.96 15.79
N ASP A 37 -10.66 3.05 16.44
CA ASP A 37 -9.44 3.20 17.25
C ASP A 37 -8.08 2.99 16.52
N ALA A 38 -8.07 2.55 15.26
CA ALA A 38 -6.84 2.27 14.51
C ALA A 38 -5.96 3.51 14.33
N ILE A 39 -6.56 4.68 14.09
CA ILE A 39 -5.85 5.96 14.00
C ILE A 39 -5.14 6.27 15.33
N GLN A 40 -5.85 6.11 16.45
CA GLN A 40 -5.29 6.40 17.77
C GLN A 40 -4.17 5.42 18.15
N ALA A 41 -4.35 4.14 17.82
CA ALA A 41 -3.32 3.12 17.99
C ALA A 41 -2.07 3.41 17.14
N TYR A 42 -2.24 3.91 15.92
CA TYR A 42 -1.13 4.30 15.06
C TYR A 42 -0.35 5.49 15.64
N PHE A 43 -1.05 6.53 16.10
CA PHE A 43 -0.41 7.68 16.75
C PHE A 43 0.38 7.30 18.01
N ASN A 44 -0.18 6.41 18.82
CA ASN A 44 0.50 5.94 20.03
C ASN A 44 1.75 5.11 19.69
N SER A 45 1.63 4.17 18.77
CA SER A 45 2.73 3.25 18.42
C SER A 45 3.86 3.89 17.61
N HIS A 46 3.54 4.79 16.67
CA HIS A 46 4.53 5.34 15.71
C HIS A 46 5.02 6.74 16.10
N PHE A 47 4.23 7.51 16.86
CA PHE A 47 4.57 8.88 17.22
C PHE A 47 4.57 9.15 18.73
N HIS A 48 4.34 8.13 19.55
CA HIS A 48 4.25 8.25 21.02
C HIS A 48 3.24 9.32 21.46
N LEU A 49 2.16 9.46 20.70
CA LEU A 49 1.06 10.39 20.99
C LEU A 49 -0.13 9.62 21.56
N ASP A 50 -0.34 9.75 22.87
CA ASP A 50 -1.39 9.04 23.60
C ASP A 50 -2.81 9.46 23.20
N LYS A 51 -2.98 10.71 22.75
CA LYS A 51 -4.29 11.23 22.38
C LYS A 51 -4.20 12.25 21.27
N VAL A 52 -5.00 12.04 20.22
CA VAL A 52 -5.24 13.01 19.17
C VAL A 52 -6.66 13.59 19.34
N SER A 53 -6.82 14.88 19.04
CA SER A 53 -8.13 15.52 19.16
C SER A 53 -9.12 14.94 18.15
N ALA A 54 -10.40 14.86 18.52
CA ALA A 54 -11.45 14.33 17.63
C ALA A 54 -11.50 15.10 16.29
N ILE A 55 -11.24 16.40 16.31
CA ILE A 55 -11.19 17.24 15.10
C ILE A 55 -10.06 16.79 14.17
N LYS A 56 -8.85 16.56 14.70
CA LYS A 56 -7.70 16.07 13.91
C LYS A 56 -7.97 14.66 13.36
N VAL A 57 -8.62 13.80 14.15
CA VAL A 57 -9.02 12.46 13.70
C VAL A 57 -9.98 12.54 12.51
N GLU A 58 -11.01 13.39 12.56
CA GLU A 58 -11.96 13.53 11.45
C GLU A 58 -11.33 14.13 10.18
N PHE A 59 -10.39 15.08 10.32
CA PHE A 59 -9.62 15.57 9.18
C PHE A 59 -8.71 14.49 8.59
N LEU A 60 -8.01 13.72 9.41
CA LEU A 60 -7.18 12.61 8.93
C LEU A 60 -8.02 11.53 8.24
N LYS A 61 -9.19 11.18 8.77
CA LYS A 61 -10.13 10.24 8.10
C LYS A 61 -10.53 10.74 6.72
N ARG A 62 -10.80 12.05 6.57
CA ARG A 62 -11.11 12.64 5.27
C ARG A 62 -9.93 12.50 4.32
N ASP A 63 -8.72 12.83 4.75
CA ASP A 63 -7.54 12.76 3.91
C ASP A 63 -7.17 11.30 3.53
N LEU A 64 -7.37 10.33 4.44
CA LEU A 64 -7.23 8.89 4.13
C LEU A 64 -8.26 8.43 3.08
N LYS A 65 -9.51 8.90 3.17
CA LYS A 65 -10.55 8.62 2.16
C LYS A 65 -10.24 9.27 0.81
N GLU A 66 -9.64 10.46 0.83
CA GLU A 66 -9.14 11.09 -0.39
C GLU A 66 -8.04 10.23 -1.01
N LEU A 67 -7.08 9.75 -0.20
CA LEU A 67 -6.00 8.87 -0.66
C LEU A 67 -6.53 7.59 -1.33
N LEU A 68 -7.59 6.96 -0.80
CA LEU A 68 -8.24 5.79 -1.42
C LEU A 68 -8.68 6.04 -2.86
N SER A 69 -9.06 7.28 -3.19
CA SER A 69 -9.57 7.67 -4.50
C SER A 69 -8.46 8.10 -5.47
N THR A 70 -7.22 8.22 -4.99
CA THR A 70 -6.09 8.65 -5.82
C THR A 70 -5.52 7.48 -6.64
N PRO A 71 -5.05 7.74 -7.87
CA PRO A 71 -4.29 6.74 -8.62
C PRO A 71 -2.98 6.41 -7.89
N ILE A 72 -2.42 5.22 -8.16
CA ILE A 72 -1.10 4.86 -7.67
C ILE A 72 -0.03 5.74 -8.31
N ASP A 73 0.86 6.29 -7.48
CA ASP A 73 2.08 6.94 -7.95
C ASP A 73 3.06 5.88 -8.49
N LEU A 74 3.12 5.75 -9.82
CA LEU A 74 3.97 4.77 -10.48
C LEU A 74 5.46 5.02 -10.26
N VAL A 75 5.86 6.26 -9.92
CA VAL A 75 7.25 6.60 -9.59
C VAL A 75 7.59 6.09 -8.20
N HIS A 76 6.73 6.35 -7.22
CA HIS A 76 6.89 5.85 -5.84
C HIS A 76 6.96 4.32 -5.79
N TYR A 77 6.12 3.63 -6.57
CA TYR A 77 6.05 2.17 -6.60
C TYR A 77 6.90 1.52 -7.71
N ALA A 78 7.77 2.26 -8.41
CA ALA A 78 8.53 1.75 -9.56
C ALA A 78 9.38 0.53 -9.22
N ALA A 79 9.99 0.51 -8.03
CA ALA A 79 10.81 -0.62 -7.56
C ALA A 79 9.98 -1.89 -7.37
N ALA A 80 8.81 -1.78 -6.74
CA ALA A 80 7.88 -2.90 -6.54
C ALA A 80 7.38 -3.45 -7.89
N ILE A 81 6.99 -2.56 -8.80
CA ILE A 81 6.51 -2.95 -10.13
C ILE A 81 7.60 -3.71 -10.89
N LYS A 82 8.83 -3.19 -10.87
CA LYS A 82 9.98 -3.80 -11.54
C LYS A 82 10.27 -5.20 -10.98
N GLU A 83 10.36 -5.32 -9.66
CA GLU A 83 10.72 -6.60 -9.01
C GLU A 83 9.65 -7.67 -9.25
N ILE A 84 8.37 -7.35 -9.06
CA ILE A 84 7.26 -8.29 -9.31
C ILE A 84 7.25 -8.73 -10.78
N LYS A 85 7.54 -7.83 -11.72
CA LYS A 85 7.59 -8.13 -13.15
C LYS A 85 8.80 -8.99 -13.53
N GLU A 86 9.96 -8.73 -12.95
CA GLU A 86 11.21 -9.47 -13.22
C GLU A 86 11.13 -10.91 -12.73
N PHE A 87 10.59 -11.12 -11.52
CA PHE A 87 10.50 -12.44 -10.90
C PHE A 87 9.15 -13.13 -11.13
N ASN A 88 8.19 -12.46 -11.77
CA ASN A 88 6.82 -12.92 -11.97
C ASN A 88 6.16 -13.45 -10.69
N ASN A 89 6.41 -12.77 -9.56
CA ASN A 89 5.99 -13.24 -8.24
C ASN A 89 5.29 -12.13 -7.45
N VAL A 90 3.98 -12.28 -7.28
CA VAL A 90 3.14 -11.34 -6.52
C VAL A 90 3.48 -11.29 -5.03
N THR A 91 4.06 -12.36 -4.46
CA THR A 91 4.39 -12.37 -3.03
C THR A 91 5.47 -11.36 -2.69
N LEU A 92 6.21 -10.84 -3.68
CA LEU A 92 7.23 -9.81 -3.46
C LEU A 92 6.61 -8.47 -3.08
N ILE A 93 5.30 -8.27 -3.25
CA ILE A 93 4.63 -7.05 -2.80
C ILE A 93 4.80 -6.77 -1.31
N SER A 94 4.85 -7.82 -0.47
CA SER A 94 5.05 -7.67 0.97
C SER A 94 6.45 -7.15 1.32
N ASN A 95 7.45 -7.34 0.45
CA ASN A 95 8.79 -6.81 0.65
C ASN A 95 8.81 -5.28 0.57
N HIS A 96 7.81 -4.68 -0.08
CA HIS A 96 7.67 -3.24 -0.24
C HIS A 96 6.77 -2.61 0.82
N HIS A 97 6.46 -3.32 1.91
CA HIS A 97 5.58 -2.81 2.97
C HIS A 97 5.99 -1.41 3.45
N GLN A 98 7.29 -1.14 3.59
CA GLN A 98 7.80 0.18 3.98
C GLN A 98 7.38 1.29 3.01
N THR A 99 7.34 1.03 1.71
CA THR A 99 6.90 1.98 0.68
C THR A 99 5.45 2.40 0.88
N PHE A 100 4.57 1.44 1.21
CA PHE A 100 3.17 1.73 1.56
C PHE A 100 3.10 2.54 2.86
N MET A 101 3.84 2.13 3.89
CA MET A 101 3.85 2.84 5.18
C MET A 101 4.35 4.28 5.08
N GLN A 102 5.28 4.60 4.18
CA GLN A 102 5.78 5.97 3.98
C GLN A 102 4.68 6.95 3.54
N GLU A 103 3.77 6.50 2.69
CA GLU A 103 2.62 7.29 2.21
C GLU A 103 1.66 7.58 3.37
N ILE A 104 1.36 6.56 4.18
CA ILE A 104 0.54 6.67 5.39
C ILE A 104 1.20 7.58 6.44
N ASP A 105 2.48 7.36 6.74
CA ASP A 105 3.26 8.17 7.67
C ASP A 105 3.23 9.65 7.32
N THR A 106 3.33 9.97 6.03
CA THR A 106 3.32 11.34 5.55
C THR A 106 1.98 12.02 5.84
N LEU A 107 0.86 11.29 5.74
CA LEU A 107 -0.45 11.78 6.12
C LEU A 107 -0.58 11.98 7.63
N PHE A 108 -0.21 10.97 8.43
CA PHE A 108 -0.32 11.05 9.89
C PHE A 108 0.55 12.16 10.48
N LYS A 109 1.76 12.37 9.94
CA LYS A 109 2.69 13.43 10.39
C LYS A 109 2.10 14.84 10.33
N LYS A 110 1.17 15.11 9.42
CA LYS A 110 0.49 16.42 9.29
C LYS A 110 -0.31 16.80 10.55
N TYR A 111 -0.67 15.81 11.38
CA TYR A 111 -1.58 15.99 12.51
C TYR A 111 -0.89 15.88 13.88
N ILE A 112 0.43 15.68 13.92
CA ILE A 112 1.22 15.58 15.16
C ILE A 112 1.27 16.92 15.91
N PHE A 113 1.36 18.04 15.18
CA PHE A 113 1.39 19.41 15.72
C PHE A 113 -0.01 20.01 15.73
#